data_AF-K8F389-F1
#
_entry.id   AF-K8F389-F1
#
_cell.length_a   1.000
_cell.length_b   1.000
_cell.length_c   1.000
_cell.angle_alpha   90.00
_cell.angle_beta   90.00
_cell.angle_gamma   90.00
#
_symmetry.space_group_name_H-M   'P 1'
#
loop_
_entity.id
_entity.type
_entity.pdbx_description
1 polymer ?
#
loop_
_entity_poly.entity_id
_entity_poly.type
_entity_poly.pdbx_seq_one_letter_code
_entity_poly.pdbx_strand_id
1 'polypeptide(L)'
;MSAFFRQLGSLKVKEVPEFLKKTITKENAIENFQRYSKEYREKYIQTGSIAPVYHAMGAVFATAYVTVWPTEYRHFKAQQSGEH
;
A
#
# COMPACT_ATOMS: atom_id res chain seq x y z
N MET A 1 -13.39 -7.13 9.36
CA MET A 1 -11.96 -7.22 9.01
C MET A 1 -11.75 -8.57 8.35
N SER A 2 -11.25 -8.65 7.11
CA SER A 2 -11.19 -9.93 6.37
C SER A 2 -10.32 -10.95 7.11
N ALA A 3 -10.65 -12.25 6.97
CA ALA A 3 -9.86 -13.34 7.56
C ALA A 3 -8.39 -13.28 7.13
N PHE A 4 -8.15 -12.80 5.91
CA PHE A 4 -6.82 -12.52 5.37
C PHE A 4 -6.03 -11.51 6.22
N PHE A 5 -6.59 -10.35 6.54
CA PHE A 5 -5.88 -9.34 7.36
C PHE A 5 -5.61 -9.83 8.78
N ARG A 6 -6.50 -10.67 9.34
CA ARG A 6 -6.26 -11.30 10.66
C ARG A 6 -5.10 -12.29 10.62
N GLN A 7 -5.02 -13.13 9.58
CA GLN A 7 -3.88 -14.03 9.39
C GLN A 7 -2.59 -13.25 9.16
N LEU A 8 -2.62 -12.23 8.30
CA LEU A 8 -1.45 -11.40 8.00
C LEU A 8 -0.90 -10.68 9.23
N GLY A 9 -1.79 -10.18 10.11
CA GLY A 9 -1.42 -9.56 11.38
C GLY A 9 -0.92 -10.53 12.46
N SER A 10 -1.18 -11.84 12.30
CA SER A 10 -0.68 -12.87 13.23
C SER A 10 0.71 -13.42 12.87
N LEU A 11 1.23 -13.08 11.68
CA LEU A 11 2.52 -13.53 11.19
C LEU A 11 3.66 -12.65 11.69
N LYS A 12 4.85 -13.25 11.90
CA LYS A 12 6.06 -12.46 12.10
C LYS A 12 6.44 -11.76 10.80
N VAL A 13 7.07 -10.59 10.89
CA VAL A 13 7.49 -9.79 9.70
C VAL A 13 8.29 -10.62 8.69
N LYS A 14 9.12 -11.56 9.18
CA LYS A 14 9.92 -12.48 8.35
C LYS A 14 9.11 -13.55 7.61
N GLU A 15 7.91 -13.89 8.07
CA GLU A 15 7.03 -14.92 7.50
C GLU A 15 6.06 -14.34 6.46
N VAL A 16 5.87 -13.03 6.47
CA VAL A 16 5.00 -12.30 5.53
C VAL A 16 5.36 -12.58 4.06
N PRO A 17 6.64 -12.56 3.62
CA PRO A 17 6.97 -12.78 2.20
C PRO A 17 6.58 -14.18 1.71
N GLU A 18 6.77 -15.21 2.55
CA GLU A 18 6.44 -16.59 2.19
C GLU A 18 4.93 -16.80 2.13
N PHE A 19 4.19 -16.24 3.10
CA PHE A 19 2.74 -16.26 3.12
C PHE A 19 2.16 -15.58 1.87
N LEU A 20 2.65 -14.37 1.53
CA LEU A 20 2.20 -13.64 0.34
C LEU A 20 2.43 -14.42 -0.95
N LYS A 21 3.57 -15.09 -1.10
CA LYS A 21 3.85 -15.93 -2.27
C LYS A 21 2.87 -17.09 -2.43
N LYS A 22 2.44 -17.70 -1.31
CA LYS A 22 1.47 -18.82 -1.33
C LYS A 22 0.04 -18.33 -1.57
N THR A 23 -0.32 -17.18 -1.04
CA THR A 23 -1.69 -16.66 -1.13
C THR A 23 -1.96 -15.88 -2.41
N ILE A 24 -0.96 -15.15 -2.93
CA ILE A 24 -1.08 -14.33 -4.14
C ILE A 24 -0.48 -15.11 -5.31
N THR A 25 -1.33 -15.84 -6.03
CA THR A 25 -1.00 -16.36 -7.36
C THR A 25 -1.22 -15.27 -8.41
N LYS A 26 -0.51 -15.37 -9.55
CA LYS A 26 -0.63 -14.37 -10.63
C LYS A 26 -2.06 -14.32 -11.18
N GLU A 27 -2.66 -15.49 -11.34
CA GLU A 27 -4.00 -15.68 -11.90
C GLU A 27 -5.06 -15.02 -10.99
N ASN A 28 -5.02 -15.30 -9.69
CA ASN A 28 -5.93 -14.69 -8.72
C ASN A 28 -5.72 -13.18 -8.61
N ALA A 29 -4.46 -12.71 -8.70
CA ALA A 29 -4.17 -11.29 -8.65
C ALA A 29 -4.75 -10.53 -9.85
N ILE A 30 -4.62 -11.07 -11.06
CA ILE A 30 -5.14 -10.46 -12.28
C ILE A 30 -6.67 -10.40 -12.25
N GLU A 31 -7.33 -11.50 -11.90
CA GLU A 31 -8.80 -11.55 -11.83
C GLU A 31 -9.34 -10.56 -10.78
N ASN A 32 -8.74 -10.55 -9.58
CA ASN A 32 -9.12 -9.62 -8.52
C ASN A 32 -8.89 -8.16 -8.95
N PHE A 33 -7.81 -7.87 -9.66
CA PHE A 33 -7.53 -6.53 -10.17
C PHE A 33 -8.54 -6.09 -11.23
N GLN A 34 -8.89 -6.97 -12.17
CA GLN A 34 -9.90 -6.69 -13.19
C GLN A 34 -11.27 -6.39 -12.57
N ARG A 35 -11.70 -7.21 -11.59
CA ARG A 35 -12.94 -6.99 -10.85
C ARG A 35 -12.92 -5.66 -10.11
N TYR A 36 -11.86 -5.40 -9.34
CA TYR A 36 -11.70 -4.14 -8.61
C TYR A 36 -11.72 -2.92 -9.54
N SER A 37 -11.01 -2.99 -10.67
CA SER A 37 -10.95 -1.90 -11.65
C SER A 37 -12.33 -1.59 -12.23
N LYS A 38 -13.11 -2.63 -12.57
CA LYS A 38 -14.48 -2.47 -13.06
C LYS A 38 -15.39 -1.81 -12.02
N GLU A 39 -15.41 -2.34 -10.80
CA GLU A 39 -16.23 -1.82 -9.69
C GLU A 39 -15.85 -0.37 -9.34
N TYR A 40 -14.55 -0.07 -9.29
CA TYR A 40 -14.04 1.27 -9.01
C TYR A 40 -14.45 2.27 -10.09
N ARG A 41 -14.36 1.87 -11.37
CA ARG A 41 -14.77 2.70 -12.50
C ARG A 41 -16.26 3.01 -12.45
N GLU A 42 -17.10 2.01 -12.20
CA GLU A 42 -18.55 2.18 -12.07
C GLU A 42 -18.88 3.10 -10.89
N LYS A 43 -18.21 2.93 -9.75
CA LYS A 43 -18.50 3.69 -8.54
C LYS A 43 -18.07 5.15 -8.57
N TYR A 44 -16.89 5.45 -9.14
CA TYR A 44 -16.27 6.77 -9.00
C TYR A 44 -16.04 7.50 -10.33
N ILE A 45 -15.76 6.79 -11.42
CA ILE A 45 -15.45 7.43 -12.70
C ILE A 45 -16.72 7.77 -13.45
N GLN A 46 -17.63 6.81 -13.60
CA GLN A 46 -18.89 7.01 -14.34
C GLN A 46 -19.85 7.96 -13.62
N THR A 47 -19.76 8.04 -12.29
CA THR A 47 -20.57 8.94 -11.46
C THR A 47 -20.04 10.38 -11.44
N GLY A 48 -18.92 10.67 -12.09
CA GLY A 48 -18.28 11.99 -12.06
C GLY A 48 -17.75 12.39 -10.69
N SER A 49 -17.43 11.42 -9.82
CA SER A 49 -16.94 11.69 -8.47
C SER A 49 -15.55 12.33 -8.49
N ILE A 50 -15.30 13.27 -7.57
CA ILE A 50 -13.96 13.83 -7.32
C ILE A 50 -13.04 12.89 -6.52
N ALA A 51 -13.60 11.83 -5.93
CA ALA A 51 -12.85 10.87 -5.10
C ALA A 51 -11.56 10.32 -5.75
N PRO A 52 -11.50 10.01 -7.06
CA PRO A 52 -10.28 9.55 -7.71
C PRO A 52 -9.11 10.53 -7.60
N VAL A 53 -9.37 11.84 -7.61
CA VAL A 53 -8.33 12.87 -7.44
C VAL A 53 -7.74 12.77 -6.03
N TYR A 54 -8.58 12.69 -5.01
CA TYR A 54 -8.13 12.54 -3.63
C TYR A 54 -7.40 11.21 -3.40
N HIS A 55 -7.84 10.12 -4.03
CA HIS A 55 -7.13 8.84 -3.97
C HIS A 55 -5.74 8.93 -4.62
N ALA A 56 -5.62 9.63 -5.76
CA ALA A 56 -4.32 9.85 -6.40
C ALA A 56 -3.40 10.71 -5.53
N MET A 57 -3.89 11.82 -4.97
CA MET A 57 -3.13 12.67 -4.05
C MET A 57 -2.67 11.89 -2.80
N GLY A 58 -3.59 11.11 -2.21
CA GLY A 58 -3.28 10.26 -1.06
C GLY A 58 -2.24 9.20 -1.38
N ALA A 59 -2.31 8.59 -2.57
CA ALA A 59 -1.31 7.62 -3.03
C ALA A 59 0.06 8.28 -3.20
N VAL A 60 0.14 9.45 -3.84
CA VAL A 60 1.39 10.21 -4.00
C VAL A 60 2.00 10.54 -2.64
N PHE A 61 1.18 11.04 -1.70
CA PHE A 61 1.63 11.37 -0.36
C PHE A 61 2.14 10.13 0.39
N ALA A 62 1.40 9.02 0.36
CA ALA A 62 1.81 7.77 1.01
C ALA A 62 3.11 7.21 0.40
N THR A 63 3.24 7.24 -0.93
CA THR A 63 4.47 6.81 -1.60
C THR A 63 5.65 7.70 -1.22
N ALA A 64 5.47 9.02 -1.26
CA ALA A 64 6.51 9.97 -0.84
C ALA A 64 6.93 9.72 0.61
N TYR A 65 5.97 9.49 1.51
CA TYR A 65 6.27 9.14 2.89
C TYR A 65 7.13 7.88 2.97
N VAL A 66 6.74 6.78 2.35
CA VAL A 66 7.49 5.51 2.44
C VAL A 66 8.89 5.60 1.82
N THR A 67 9.07 6.33 0.72
CA THR A 67 10.36 6.41 0.02
C THR A 67 11.31 7.44 0.64
N VAL A 68 10.79 8.58 1.09
CA VAL A 68 11.60 9.71 1.61
C VAL A 68 11.87 9.57 3.10
N TRP A 69 10.91 9.03 3.87
CA TRP A 69 11.00 8.94 5.33
C TRP A 69 12.27 8.28 5.87
N PRO A 70 12.79 7.17 5.31
CA PRO A 70 14.03 6.56 5.81
C PRO A 70 15.25 7.48 5.67
N THR A 71 15.26 8.32 4.63
CA THR A 71 16.33 9.29 4.39
C THR A 71 16.21 10.46 5.35
N GLU A 72 15.02 11.03 5.51
CA GLU A 72 14.75 12.08 6.50
C GLU A 72 15.02 11.60 7.93
N TYR A 73 14.67 10.37 8.25
CA TYR A 73 14.96 9.78 9.55
C TYR A 73 16.47 9.66 9.81
N ARG A 74 17.27 9.31 8.79
CA ARG A 74 18.73 9.29 8.89
C ARG A 74 19.30 10.70 9.08
N HIS A 75 18.80 11.69 8.34
CA HIS A 75 19.20 13.09 8.52
C HIS A 75 18.84 13.61 9.92
N PHE A 76 17.64 13.32 10.41
CA PHE A 76 17.22 13.63 11.78
C PHE A 76 18.13 12.96 12.82
N LYS A 77 18.52 11.71 12.61
CA LYS A 77 19.45 11.01 13.50
C LYS A 77 20.86 11.59 13.49
N ALA A 78 21.38 11.97 12.33
CA ALA A 78 22.69 12.64 12.21
C ALA A 78 22.69 14.02 12.90
N GLN A 79 21.61 14.80 12.74
CA GLN A 79 21.43 16.06 13.46
C GLN A 79 21.37 15.87 14.99
N GLN A 80 20.75 14.78 15.46
CA GLN A 80 20.72 14.44 16.88
C GLN A 80 22.07 13.96 17.43
N SER A 81 22.88 13.24 16.64
CA SER A 81 24.20 12.75 17.08
C SER A 81 25.29 13.81 17.00
N GLY A 82 25.02 14.98 16.40
CA GLY A 82 26.01 16.05 16.24
C GLY A 82 27.10 15.75 15.21
N GLU A 83 26.94 14.66 14.45
CA GLU A 83 27.78 14.35 13.29
C GLU A 83 27.30 15.19 12.11
N HIS A 84 27.92 16.36 11.93
CA HIS A 84 27.93 17.10 10.67
C HIS A 84 29.18 16.74 9.87
#